data_AF-A0A4T0V1S7-F1
#
_entry.id   AF-A0A4T0V1S7-F1
#
_cell.length_a   1.000
_cell.length_b   1.000
_cell.length_c   1.000
_cell.angle_alpha   90.00
_cell.angle_beta   90.00
_cell.angle_gamma   90.00
#
_symmetry.space_group_name_H-M   'P 1'
#
loop_
_entity.id
_entity.type
_entity.pdbx_description
1 polymer ?
#
loop_
_entity_poly.entity_id
_entity_poly.type
_entity_poly.pdbx_seq_one_letter_code
_entity_poly.pdbx_strand_id
1 'polypeptide(L)'
;MAGAEPQLPSSAAPAPGRAVPRRDGRRDRWDAHKAERREQVLAAAVAVVEETEPGAEVPVSAIAARAGLSRTVLYRHFADRADLDAAVQAYIVQRLFDELLPAVTLEGSIGDIIERIVATYVAWSAAHPALHRMIESDLGGPAGPGVVTQGTDVVAGQVLALISAALELLGGQLSEDDVAVLDPLTYGLVGAVVSAVRRWLALPERRPDAVVLAETVTDSVWYLLDGHARALGVHLDRDQPLVEILEGPPLAGTDLPEPPEPPDQPVPDHDGEAPA
;
A
#
# COMPACT_ATOMS: atom_id res chain seq x y z
N MET A 1 34.65 56.40 59.14
CA MET A 1 35.66 55.33 59.08
C MET A 1 34.97 54.07 58.60
N ALA A 2 35.57 53.42 57.60
CA ALA A 2 35.05 52.32 56.83
C ALA A 2 34.54 51.12 57.65
N GLY A 3 33.67 50.31 57.03
CA GLY A 3 33.32 48.98 57.53
C GLY A 3 32.05 48.45 56.88
N ALA A 4 32.21 47.69 55.80
CA ALA A 4 31.15 46.85 55.25
C ALA A 4 31.03 45.57 56.10
N GLU A 5 29.81 45.16 56.42
CA GLU A 5 29.47 43.78 56.77
C GLU A 5 28.10 43.38 56.17
N PRO A 6 27.85 42.09 55.92
CA PRO A 6 26.99 41.61 54.84
C PRO A 6 25.64 41.04 55.34
N GLN A 7 24.61 41.02 54.48
CA GLN A 7 23.38 40.26 54.72
C GLN A 7 22.91 39.48 53.49
N LEU A 8 22.49 38.24 53.77
CA LEU A 8 22.12 37.10 52.92
C LEU A 8 20.78 37.30 52.15
N PRO A 9 20.42 36.40 51.20
CA PRO A 9 19.57 36.73 50.05
C PRO A 9 18.07 36.73 50.36
N SER A 10 17.36 37.76 49.89
CA SER A 10 15.90 37.82 49.96
C SER A 10 15.25 37.16 48.75
N SER A 11 14.52 36.09 49.04
CA SER A 11 13.50 35.38 48.26
C SER A 11 12.87 36.20 47.11
N ALA A 12 13.06 35.73 45.88
CA ALA A 12 12.31 36.18 44.71
C ALA A 12 11.01 35.37 44.58
N ALA A 13 9.88 36.06 44.56
CA ALA A 13 8.57 35.49 44.27
C ALA A 13 8.52 34.91 42.84
N PRO A 14 7.74 33.84 42.58
CA PRO A 14 7.65 33.25 41.25
C PRO A 14 6.90 34.17 40.29
N ALA A 15 7.49 34.38 39.11
CA ALA A 15 6.91 35.12 37.99
C ALA A 15 5.57 34.51 37.54
N PRO A 16 4.61 35.33 37.06
CA PRO A 16 3.30 34.83 36.65
C PRO A 16 3.44 33.84 35.49
N GLY A 17 2.76 32.70 35.65
CA GLY A 17 2.76 31.59 34.73
C GLY A 17 2.52 32.03 33.28
N ARG A 18 3.41 31.56 32.40
CA ARG A 18 3.27 31.63 30.95
C ARG A 18 1.92 31.01 30.58
N ALA A 19 0.95 31.85 30.21
CA ALA A 19 -0.32 31.39 29.70
C ALA A 19 -0.05 30.51 28.47
N VAL A 20 -0.44 29.24 28.56
CA VAL A 20 -0.47 28.33 27.41
C VAL A 20 -1.40 28.99 26.39
N PRO A 21 -0.96 29.27 25.14
CA PRO A 21 -1.82 29.90 24.16
C PRO A 21 -2.99 28.95 23.91
N ARG A 22 -4.21 29.39 24.25
CA ARG A 22 -5.44 28.68 23.90
C ARG A 22 -5.45 28.57 22.38
N ARG A 23 -5.20 27.37 21.85
CA ARG A 23 -5.41 27.04 20.43
C ARG A 23 -6.81 27.55 20.07
N ASP A 24 -6.83 28.47 19.12
CA ASP A 24 -8.01 29.25 18.77
C ASP A 24 -9.02 28.33 18.10
N GLY A 25 -9.98 27.79 18.86
CA GLY A 25 -10.98 26.84 18.35
C GLY A 25 -11.84 27.37 17.19
N ARG A 26 -11.72 28.66 16.83
CA ARG A 26 -12.23 29.23 15.59
C ARG A 26 -11.45 28.75 14.36
N ARG A 27 -10.12 28.66 14.45
CA ARG A 27 -9.25 28.12 13.39
C ARG A 27 -9.53 26.63 13.21
N ASP A 28 -9.61 25.88 14.30
CA ASP A 28 -9.91 24.45 14.25
C ASP A 28 -11.29 24.17 13.62
N ARG A 29 -12.34 24.96 13.96
CA ARG A 29 -13.66 24.85 13.31
C ARG A 29 -13.66 25.30 11.85
N TRP A 30 -12.86 26.32 11.51
CA TRP A 30 -12.73 26.80 10.14
C TRP A 30 -12.03 25.77 9.25
N ASP A 31 -10.97 25.16 9.75
CA ASP A 31 -10.21 24.13 9.05
C ASP A 31 -11.05 22.85 8.91
N ALA A 32 -11.79 22.45 9.95
CA ALA A 32 -12.75 21.35 9.88
C ALA A 32 -13.85 21.62 8.84
N HIS A 33 -14.46 22.82 8.84
CA HIS A 33 -15.47 23.16 7.84
C HIS A 33 -14.89 23.23 6.43
N LYS A 34 -13.63 23.68 6.26
CA LYS A 34 -12.95 23.70 4.98
C LYS A 34 -12.65 22.28 4.47
N ALA A 35 -12.28 21.36 5.36
CA ALA A 35 -12.09 19.95 5.04
C ALA A 35 -13.40 19.28 4.64
N GLU A 36 -14.46 19.47 5.42
CA GLU A 36 -15.82 18.96 5.12
C GLU A 36 -16.32 19.45 3.76
N ARG A 37 -16.14 20.74 3.46
CA ARG A 37 -16.48 21.30 2.14
C ARG A 37 -15.66 20.70 1.00
N ARG A 38 -14.35 20.49 1.22
CA ARG A 38 -13.48 19.86 0.22
C ARG A 38 -13.96 18.44 -0.06
N GLU A 39 -14.28 17.67 0.97
CA GLU A 39 -14.81 16.32 0.84
C GLU A 39 -16.15 16.29 0.09
N GLN A 40 -17.08 17.20 0.38
CA GLN A 40 -18.34 17.34 -0.38
C GLN A 40 -18.10 17.56 -1.88
N VAL A 41 -17.10 18.38 -2.24
CA VAL A 41 -16.74 18.59 -3.65
C VAL A 41 -16.15 17.33 -4.28
N LEU A 42 -15.30 16.60 -3.55
CA LEU A 42 -14.71 15.35 -4.04
C LEU A 42 -15.76 14.26 -4.24
N ALA A 43 -16.69 14.10 -3.29
CA ALA A 43 -17.82 13.18 -3.43
C ALA A 43 -18.73 13.55 -4.61
N ALA A 44 -19.00 14.84 -4.81
CA ALA A 44 -19.73 15.31 -5.99
C ALA A 44 -18.96 15.01 -7.28
N ALA A 45 -17.65 15.21 -7.30
CA ALA A 45 -16.82 14.91 -8.47
C ALA A 45 -16.88 13.43 -8.83
N VAL A 46 -16.68 12.52 -7.87
CA VAL A 46 -16.80 11.07 -8.07
C VAL A 46 -18.15 10.70 -8.69
N ALA A 47 -19.24 11.26 -8.17
CA ALA A 47 -20.56 10.97 -8.71
C ALA A 47 -20.76 11.50 -10.15
N VAL A 48 -20.15 12.63 -10.51
CA VAL A 48 -20.17 13.09 -11.91
C VAL A 48 -19.34 12.16 -12.80
N VAL A 49 -18.18 11.69 -12.32
CA VAL A 49 -17.32 10.77 -13.08
C VAL A 49 -18.07 9.45 -13.36
N GLU A 50 -18.77 8.91 -12.37
CA GLU A 50 -19.60 7.71 -12.51
C GLU A 50 -20.72 7.84 -13.55
N GLU A 51 -21.32 9.03 -13.64
CA GLU A 51 -22.37 9.33 -14.61
C GLU A 51 -21.81 9.59 -16.02
N THR A 52 -20.49 9.69 -16.15
CA THR A 52 -19.80 10.01 -17.41
C THR A 52 -19.29 8.74 -18.08
N GLU A 53 -19.32 8.71 -19.42
CA GLU A 53 -18.73 7.59 -20.16
C GLU A 53 -17.23 7.43 -19.81
N PRO A 54 -16.72 6.20 -19.59
CA PRO A 54 -15.34 5.99 -19.22
C PRO A 54 -14.35 6.66 -20.19
N GLY A 55 -13.51 7.55 -19.66
CA GLY A 55 -12.50 8.27 -20.43
C GLY A 55 -13.00 9.54 -21.13
N ALA A 56 -14.29 9.90 -21.02
CA ALA A 56 -14.78 11.19 -21.46
C ALA A 56 -14.36 12.32 -20.51
N GLU A 57 -14.26 13.54 -21.04
CA GLU A 57 -13.85 14.70 -20.25
C GLU A 57 -14.95 15.07 -19.25
N VAL A 58 -14.59 15.14 -17.97
CA VAL A 58 -15.51 15.54 -16.90
C VAL A 58 -15.52 17.07 -16.78
N PRO A 59 -16.65 17.76 -17.02
CA PRO A 59 -16.68 19.21 -17.00
C PRO A 59 -16.73 19.74 -15.55
N VAL A 60 -15.80 20.64 -15.19
CA VAL A 60 -15.74 21.28 -13.86
C VAL A 60 -17.05 21.98 -13.48
N SER A 61 -17.81 22.46 -14.47
CA SER A 61 -19.13 23.06 -14.24
C SER A 61 -20.16 22.05 -13.72
N ALA A 62 -20.12 20.79 -14.17
CA ALA A 62 -21.01 19.74 -13.65
C ALA A 62 -20.64 19.38 -12.20
N ILE A 63 -19.35 19.27 -11.90
CA ILE A 63 -18.85 19.04 -10.53
C ILE A 63 -19.33 20.17 -9.60
N ALA A 64 -19.12 21.43 -10.00
CA ALA A 64 -19.54 22.58 -9.22
C ALA A 64 -21.07 22.61 -9.02
N ALA A 65 -21.85 22.37 -10.08
CA ALA A 65 -23.30 22.32 -10.01
C ALA A 65 -23.79 21.22 -9.06
N ARG A 66 -23.21 20.01 -9.13
CA ARG A 66 -23.55 18.89 -8.24
C ARG A 66 -23.18 19.17 -6.79
N ALA A 67 -22.05 19.83 -6.55
CA ALA A 67 -21.63 20.26 -5.21
C ALA A 67 -22.45 21.46 -4.67
N GLY A 68 -23.36 22.04 -5.46
CA GLY A 68 -24.10 23.25 -5.08
C GLY A 68 -23.23 24.51 -5.00
N LEU A 69 -22.13 24.55 -5.74
CA LEU A 69 -21.14 25.64 -5.74
C LEU A 69 -21.04 26.32 -7.11
N SER A 70 -20.51 27.54 -7.12
CA SER A 70 -20.03 28.15 -8.36
C SER A 70 -18.60 27.68 -8.68
N ARG A 71 -18.20 27.72 -9.95
CA ARG A 71 -16.83 27.41 -10.38
C ARG A 71 -15.79 28.25 -9.62
N THR A 72 -16.10 29.53 -9.37
CA THR A 72 -15.24 30.44 -8.59
C THR A 72 -15.06 29.99 -7.15
N VAL A 73 -16.10 29.43 -6.52
CA VAL A 73 -16.00 28.92 -5.13
C VAL A 73 -15.23 27.60 -5.11
N LEU A 74 -15.43 26.72 -6.10
CA LEU A 74 -14.68 25.47 -6.24
C LEU A 74 -13.16 25.75 -6.28
N TYR A 75 -12.71 26.69 -7.12
CA TYR A 75 -11.29 27.06 -7.23
C TYR A 75 -10.71 27.82 -6.01
N ARG A 76 -11.50 28.05 -4.95
CA ARG A 76 -10.93 28.45 -3.64
C ARG A 76 -10.36 27.27 -2.87
N HIS A 77 -10.80 26.06 -3.21
CA HIS A 77 -10.35 24.81 -2.60
C HIS A 77 -9.28 24.11 -3.45
N PHE A 78 -9.21 24.39 -4.74
CA PHE A 78 -8.27 23.78 -5.68
C PHE A 78 -7.59 24.86 -6.50
N ALA A 79 -6.26 24.78 -6.65
CA ALA A 79 -5.47 25.80 -7.33
C ALA A 79 -5.84 25.92 -8.82
N ASP A 80 -6.04 24.78 -9.47
CA ASP A 80 -6.37 24.69 -10.88
C ASP A 80 -7.10 23.36 -11.19
N ARG A 81 -7.24 23.04 -12.48
CA ARG A 81 -7.85 21.80 -12.96
C ARG A 81 -7.04 20.56 -12.56
N ALA A 82 -5.72 20.63 -12.64
CA ALA A 82 -4.85 19.50 -12.34
C ALA A 82 -4.87 19.16 -10.85
N ASP A 83 -4.87 20.17 -9.97
CA ASP A 83 -5.03 19.99 -8.52
C ASP A 83 -6.40 19.40 -8.16
N LEU A 84 -7.47 19.81 -8.86
CA LEU A 84 -8.79 19.18 -8.70
C LEU A 84 -8.74 17.71 -9.12
N ASP A 85 -8.25 17.39 -10.32
CA ASP A 85 -8.25 16.03 -10.83
C ASP A 85 -7.37 15.12 -9.97
N ALA A 86 -6.18 15.56 -9.54
CA ALA A 86 -5.31 14.82 -8.64
C ALA A 86 -5.98 14.55 -7.28
N ALA A 87 -6.70 15.53 -6.73
CA ALA A 87 -7.43 15.35 -5.49
C ALA A 87 -8.62 14.38 -5.65
N VAL A 88 -9.32 14.42 -6.79
CA VAL A 88 -10.39 13.46 -7.10
C VAL A 88 -9.82 12.06 -7.27
N GLN A 89 -8.71 11.91 -7.99
CA GLN A 89 -8.00 10.65 -8.14
C GLN A 89 -7.58 10.07 -6.79
N ALA A 90 -6.94 10.86 -5.91
CA ALA A 90 -6.57 10.43 -4.57
C ALA A 90 -7.79 10.03 -3.73
N TYR A 91 -8.90 10.75 -3.85
CA TYR A 91 -10.14 10.41 -3.16
C TYR A 91 -10.75 9.09 -3.67
N ILE A 92 -10.70 8.83 -4.98
CA ILE A 92 -11.14 7.55 -5.56
C ILE A 92 -10.26 6.40 -5.05
N VAL A 93 -8.94 6.56 -5.06
CA VAL A 93 -8.00 5.53 -4.56
C VAL A 93 -8.24 5.26 -3.08
N GLN A 94 -8.48 6.29 -2.26
CA GLN A 94 -8.82 6.10 -0.86
C GLN A 94 -10.11 5.29 -0.70
N ARG A 95 -11.15 5.58 -1.49
CA ARG A 95 -12.41 4.82 -1.45
C ARG A 95 -12.23 3.36 -1.86
N LEU A 96 -11.39 3.11 -2.87
CA LEU A 96 -11.00 1.75 -3.25
C LEU A 96 -10.27 1.05 -2.08
N PHE A 97 -9.38 1.74 -1.38
CA PHE A 97 -8.67 1.18 -0.22
C PHE A 97 -9.59 0.86 0.95
N ASP A 98 -10.60 1.69 1.21
CA ASP A 98 -11.59 1.41 2.25
C ASP A 98 -12.36 0.11 1.98
N GLU A 99 -12.43 -0.34 0.72
CA GLU A 99 -13.04 -1.61 0.31
C GLU A 99 -12.02 -2.76 0.19
N LEU A 100 -10.83 -2.49 -0.36
CA LEU A 100 -9.80 -3.50 -0.67
C LEU A 100 -8.98 -3.92 0.55
N LEU A 101 -8.56 -2.98 1.41
CA LEU A 101 -7.69 -3.31 2.54
C LEU A 101 -8.33 -4.26 3.56
N PRO A 102 -9.65 -4.19 3.85
CA PRO A 102 -10.32 -5.20 4.67
C PRO A 102 -10.27 -6.63 4.12
N ALA A 103 -10.00 -6.82 2.82
CA ALA A 103 -9.81 -8.14 2.21
C ALA A 103 -8.43 -8.74 2.53
N VAL A 104 -7.44 -7.91 2.87
CA VAL A 104 -6.04 -8.29 3.11
C VAL A 104 -5.87 -8.75 4.56
N THR A 105 -6.33 -9.97 4.85
CA THR A 105 -6.30 -10.59 6.19
C THR A 105 -5.83 -12.04 6.11
N LEU A 106 -5.36 -12.61 7.22
CA LEU A 106 -4.92 -14.02 7.32
C LEU A 106 -6.09 -15.00 7.52
N GLU A 107 -7.31 -14.62 7.13
CA GLU A 107 -8.49 -15.47 7.29
C GLU A 107 -8.61 -16.46 6.12
N GLY A 108 -8.64 -17.77 6.43
CA GLY A 108 -8.81 -18.86 5.47
C GLY A 108 -7.50 -19.52 5.05
N SER A 109 -7.53 -20.15 3.87
CA SER A 109 -6.36 -20.69 3.17
C SER A 109 -5.62 -19.61 2.37
N ILE A 110 -4.43 -19.91 1.86
CA ILE A 110 -3.70 -18.98 0.98
C ILE A 110 -4.52 -18.68 -0.28
N GLY A 111 -5.19 -19.71 -0.82
CA GLY A 111 -6.14 -19.57 -1.92
C GLY A 111 -7.27 -18.59 -1.62
N ASP A 112 -7.91 -18.73 -0.46
CA ASP A 112 -9.01 -17.84 -0.03
C ASP A 112 -8.55 -16.37 0.08
N ILE A 113 -7.34 -16.13 0.59
CA ILE A 113 -6.77 -14.79 0.74
C ILE A 113 -6.54 -14.15 -0.62
N ILE A 114 -5.85 -14.85 -1.53
CA ILE A 114 -5.59 -14.36 -2.88
C ILE A 114 -6.91 -14.09 -3.60
N GLU A 115 -7.84 -15.03 -3.55
CA GLU A 115 -9.14 -14.92 -4.20
C GLU A 115 -9.92 -13.72 -3.67
N ARG A 116 -9.99 -13.55 -2.35
CA ARG A 116 -10.71 -12.43 -1.73
C ARG A 116 -10.15 -11.08 -2.16
N ILE A 117 -8.83 -10.92 -2.20
CA ILE A 117 -8.17 -9.67 -2.62
C ILE A 117 -8.43 -9.40 -4.11
N VAL A 118 -8.18 -10.39 -4.97
CA VAL A 118 -8.33 -10.26 -6.43
C VAL A 118 -9.80 -10.03 -6.81
N ALA A 119 -10.72 -10.80 -6.24
CA ALA A 119 -12.15 -10.68 -6.51
C ALA A 119 -12.69 -9.31 -6.08
N THR A 120 -12.26 -8.79 -4.92
CA THR A 120 -12.65 -7.45 -4.45
C THR A 120 -12.20 -6.37 -5.45
N TYR A 121 -10.95 -6.41 -5.91
CA TYR A 121 -10.45 -5.44 -6.87
C TYR A 121 -11.14 -5.56 -8.25
N VAL A 122 -11.37 -6.78 -8.74
CA VAL A 122 -12.04 -7.03 -10.02
C VAL A 122 -13.51 -6.59 -9.96
N ALA A 123 -14.22 -6.89 -8.87
CA ALA A 123 -15.61 -6.50 -8.68
C ALA A 123 -15.77 -4.98 -8.63
N TRP A 124 -14.92 -4.29 -7.84
CA TRP A 124 -14.89 -2.83 -7.80
C TRP A 124 -14.65 -2.23 -9.19
N SER A 125 -13.65 -2.75 -9.91
CA SER A 125 -13.29 -2.26 -11.25
C SER A 125 -14.41 -2.49 -12.27
N ALA A 126 -15.12 -3.61 -12.18
CA ALA A 126 -16.27 -3.92 -13.03
C ALA A 126 -17.47 -3.00 -12.73
N ALA A 127 -17.70 -2.67 -11.46
CA ALA A 127 -18.76 -1.78 -11.01
C ALA A 127 -18.48 -0.30 -11.34
N HIS A 128 -17.20 0.10 -11.33
CA HIS A 128 -16.77 1.50 -11.40
C HIS A 128 -15.79 1.77 -12.57
N PRO A 129 -16.13 1.42 -13.84
CA PRO A 129 -15.19 1.52 -14.96
C PRO A 129 -14.76 2.96 -15.28
N ALA A 130 -15.62 3.95 -15.02
CA ALA A 130 -15.28 5.35 -15.22
C ALA A 130 -14.27 5.86 -14.18
N LEU A 131 -14.44 5.46 -12.90
CA LEU A 131 -13.50 5.76 -11.83
C LEU A 131 -12.14 5.08 -12.06
N HIS A 132 -12.16 3.79 -12.42
CA HIS A 132 -10.96 3.04 -12.78
C HIS A 132 -10.20 3.75 -13.91
N ARG A 133 -10.91 4.15 -14.98
CA ARG A 133 -10.30 4.90 -16.08
C ARG A 133 -9.73 6.25 -15.67
N MET A 134 -10.37 6.94 -14.72
CA MET A 134 -9.91 8.25 -14.24
C MET A 134 -8.66 8.15 -13.36
N ILE A 135 -8.52 7.12 -12.52
CA ILE A 135 -7.29 6.95 -11.73
C ILE A 135 -6.10 6.53 -12.61
N GLU A 136 -6.37 5.81 -13.71
CA GLU A 136 -5.35 5.41 -14.67
C GLU A 136 -4.93 6.48 -15.67
N SER A 137 -5.72 7.54 -15.86
CA SER A 137 -5.29 8.63 -16.73
C SER A 137 -4.07 9.30 -16.09
N ASP A 138 -2.90 9.11 -16.71
CA ASP A 138 -1.62 9.66 -16.25
C ASP A 138 -1.72 11.17 -16.01
N LEU A 139 -1.93 11.54 -14.76
CA LEU A 139 -1.66 12.89 -14.24
C LEU A 139 -0.30 12.93 -13.55
N GLY A 140 0.60 11.98 -13.89
CA GLY A 140 2.01 11.97 -13.55
C GLY A 140 2.74 13.13 -14.23
N GLY A 141 2.55 14.34 -13.70
CA GLY A 141 3.33 15.52 -14.03
C GLY A 141 4.61 15.61 -13.17
N PRO A 142 5.25 16.78 -13.10
CA PRO A 142 6.45 17.02 -12.28
C PRO A 142 6.26 16.84 -10.75
N ALA A 143 5.08 16.42 -10.30
CA ALA A 143 4.69 16.28 -8.89
C ALA A 143 5.01 14.89 -8.28
N GLY A 144 5.50 13.93 -9.07
CA GLY A 144 5.88 12.60 -8.59
C GLY A 144 5.09 11.46 -9.26
N PRO A 145 5.19 10.22 -8.73
CA PRO A 145 4.50 9.07 -9.28
C PRO A 145 2.97 9.27 -9.25
N GLY A 146 2.28 8.78 -10.28
CA GLY A 146 0.81 8.86 -10.37
C GLY A 146 0.12 8.10 -9.23
N VAL A 147 -1.15 8.44 -8.98
CA VAL A 147 -1.93 7.85 -7.87
C VAL A 147 -2.03 6.33 -7.92
N VAL A 148 -2.00 5.72 -9.11
CA VAL A 148 -2.05 4.26 -9.28
C VAL A 148 -0.73 3.63 -8.88
N THR A 149 0.41 4.26 -9.18
CA THR A 149 1.73 3.81 -8.73
C THR A 149 1.80 3.82 -7.21
N GLN A 150 1.43 4.95 -6.59
CA GLN A 150 1.35 5.07 -5.13
C GLN A 150 0.36 4.06 -4.53
N GLY A 151 -0.75 3.83 -5.21
CA GLY A 151 -1.74 2.86 -4.79
C GLY A 151 -1.21 1.42 -4.82
N THR A 152 -0.43 1.10 -5.86
CA THR A 152 0.25 -0.19 -6.02
C THR A 152 1.29 -0.39 -4.92
N ASP A 153 2.10 0.64 -4.59
CA ASP A 153 3.07 0.62 -3.50
C ASP A 153 2.40 0.27 -2.15
N VAL A 154 1.28 0.92 -1.84
CA VAL A 154 0.55 0.70 -0.58
C VAL A 154 0.02 -0.74 -0.49
N VAL A 155 -0.63 -1.23 -1.55
CA VAL A 155 -1.19 -2.60 -1.55
C VAL A 155 -0.06 -3.64 -1.48
N ALA A 156 1.03 -3.43 -2.23
CA ALA A 156 2.18 -4.33 -2.19
C ALA A 156 2.81 -4.38 -0.79
N GLY A 157 2.97 -3.22 -0.14
CA GLY A 157 3.47 -3.16 1.24
C GLY A 157 2.56 -3.87 2.24
N GLN A 158 1.24 -3.77 2.09
CA GLN A 158 0.28 -4.50 2.95
C GLN A 158 0.33 -6.01 2.72
N VAL A 159 0.44 -6.46 1.47
CA VAL A 159 0.62 -7.88 1.15
C VAL A 159 1.93 -8.41 1.70
N LEU A 160 3.03 -7.66 1.57
CA LEU A 160 4.32 -8.05 2.14
C LEU A 160 4.26 -8.13 3.68
N ALA A 161 3.62 -7.16 4.33
CA ALA A 161 3.39 -7.20 5.78
C ALA A 161 2.56 -8.42 6.20
N LEU A 162 1.56 -8.80 5.40
CA LEU A 162 0.74 -9.99 5.61
C LEU A 162 1.58 -11.28 5.50
N ILE A 163 2.45 -11.37 4.50
CA ILE A 163 3.38 -12.49 4.31
C ILE A 163 4.34 -12.61 5.51
N SER A 164 4.94 -11.49 5.93
CA SER A 164 5.82 -11.46 7.11
C SER A 164 5.10 -11.94 8.36
N ALA A 165 3.87 -11.44 8.60
CA ALA A 165 3.06 -11.86 9.75
C ALA A 165 2.70 -13.35 9.71
N ALA A 166 2.38 -13.90 8.53
CA ALA A 166 2.11 -15.33 8.37
C ALA A 166 3.34 -16.19 8.71
N LEU A 167 4.53 -15.78 8.24
CA LEU A 167 5.77 -16.51 8.52
C LEU A 167 6.16 -16.45 10.00
N GLU A 168 6.00 -15.28 10.63
CA GLU A 168 6.23 -15.12 12.07
C GLU A 168 5.34 -16.05 12.90
N LEU A 169 4.06 -16.19 12.52
CA LEU A 169 3.14 -17.11 13.18
C LEU A 169 3.55 -18.58 13.02
N LEU A 170 4.20 -18.94 11.91
CA LEU A 170 4.74 -20.27 11.62
C LEU A 170 6.11 -20.52 12.27
N GLY A 171 6.63 -19.57 13.05
CA GLY A 171 7.94 -19.66 13.70
C GLY A 171 9.13 -19.37 12.78
N GLY A 172 8.89 -18.88 11.56
CA GLY A 172 9.90 -18.37 10.64
C GLY A 172 10.03 -16.85 10.72
N GLN A 173 11.09 -16.29 10.15
CA GLN A 173 11.24 -14.85 9.96
C GLN A 173 11.89 -14.59 8.61
N LEU A 174 11.45 -13.54 7.93
CA LEU A 174 12.15 -13.05 6.74
C LEU A 174 13.38 -12.24 7.18
N SER A 175 14.53 -12.53 6.58
CA SER A 175 15.71 -11.69 6.70
C SER A 175 15.52 -10.36 5.95
N GLU A 176 16.38 -9.38 6.21
CA GLU A 176 16.37 -8.11 5.44
C GLU A 176 16.59 -8.36 3.95
N ASP A 177 17.42 -9.34 3.59
CA ASP A 177 17.68 -9.74 2.21
C ASP A 177 16.44 -10.38 1.56
N ASP A 178 15.69 -11.21 2.30
CA ASP A 178 14.44 -11.79 1.80
C ASP A 178 13.41 -10.70 1.52
N VAL A 179 13.25 -9.74 2.43
CA VAL A 179 12.35 -8.60 2.26
C VAL A 179 12.76 -7.77 1.05
N ALA A 180 14.05 -7.50 0.86
CA ALA A 180 14.56 -6.74 -0.28
C ALA A 180 14.29 -7.41 -1.64
N VAL A 181 14.20 -8.75 -1.68
CA VAL A 181 13.82 -9.50 -2.88
C VAL A 181 12.30 -9.56 -3.06
N LEU A 182 11.55 -9.78 -1.98
CA LEU A 182 10.10 -9.94 -2.02
C LEU A 182 9.36 -8.62 -2.31
N ASP A 183 9.90 -7.48 -1.89
CA ASP A 183 9.29 -6.17 -2.12
C ASP A 183 9.02 -5.87 -3.61
N PRO A 184 10.03 -5.86 -4.51
CA PRO A 184 9.80 -5.60 -5.94
C PRO A 184 8.97 -6.70 -6.62
N LEU A 185 9.04 -7.95 -6.14
CA LEU A 185 8.23 -9.06 -6.67
C LEU A 185 6.75 -8.86 -6.33
N THR A 186 6.46 -8.50 -5.08
CA THR A 186 5.09 -8.24 -4.61
C THR A 186 4.51 -7.03 -5.34
N TYR A 187 5.30 -5.94 -5.48
CA TYR A 187 4.91 -4.78 -6.29
C TYR A 187 4.59 -5.17 -7.74
N GLY A 188 5.48 -5.95 -8.38
CA GLY A 188 5.28 -6.41 -9.75
C GLY A 188 4.03 -7.27 -9.92
N LEU A 189 3.73 -8.12 -8.94
CA LEU A 189 2.54 -8.97 -8.93
C LEU A 189 1.24 -8.17 -8.81
N VAL A 190 1.18 -7.20 -7.88
CA VAL A 190 0.04 -6.28 -7.76
C VAL A 190 -0.14 -5.49 -9.05
N GLY A 191 0.97 -4.98 -9.63
CA GLY A 191 0.95 -4.27 -10.90
C GLY A 191 0.47 -5.13 -12.08
N ALA A 192 0.76 -6.44 -12.07
CA ALA A 192 0.26 -7.39 -13.06
C ALA A 192 -1.26 -7.58 -12.96
N VAL A 193 -1.81 -7.69 -11.75
CA VAL A 193 -3.26 -7.75 -11.50
C VAL A 193 -3.94 -6.48 -12.00
N VAL A 194 -3.42 -5.30 -11.60
CA VAL A 194 -3.93 -3.98 -12.07
C VAL A 194 -3.91 -3.91 -13.59
N SER A 195 -2.82 -4.34 -14.22
CA SER A 195 -2.67 -4.31 -15.68
C SER A 195 -3.60 -5.28 -16.41
N ALA A 196 -3.85 -6.46 -15.84
CA ALA A 196 -4.78 -7.43 -16.39
C ALA A 196 -6.22 -6.87 -16.38
N VAL A 197 -6.65 -6.29 -15.25
CA VAL A 197 -7.97 -5.68 -15.11
C VAL A 197 -8.13 -4.47 -16.02
N ARG A 198 -7.12 -3.59 -16.11
CA ARG A 198 -7.08 -2.50 -17.11
C ARG A 198 -7.35 -3.02 -18.51
N ARG A 199 -6.59 -4.04 -18.91
CA ARG A 199 -6.68 -4.60 -20.26
C ARG A 199 -8.06 -5.19 -20.52
N TRP A 200 -8.64 -5.88 -19.53
CA TRP A 200 -9.96 -6.46 -19.59
C TRP A 200 -11.07 -5.41 -19.72
N LEU A 201 -11.02 -4.33 -18.94
CA LEU A 201 -11.99 -3.23 -19.03
C LEU A 201 -12.00 -2.54 -20.39
N ALA A 202 -10.86 -2.54 -21.09
CA ALA A 202 -10.72 -1.99 -22.43
C ALA A 202 -11.26 -2.92 -23.55
N LEU A 203 -11.71 -4.14 -23.23
CA LEU A 203 -12.29 -5.06 -24.23
C LEU A 203 -13.74 -4.66 -24.55
N PRO A 204 -14.15 -4.60 -25.83
CA PRO A 204 -15.51 -4.22 -26.22
C PRO A 204 -16.62 -5.10 -25.59
N GLU A 205 -16.37 -6.40 -25.46
CA GLU A 205 -17.34 -7.36 -24.89
C GLU A 205 -17.06 -7.72 -23.43
N ARG A 206 -15.97 -7.22 -22.82
CA ARG A 206 -15.50 -7.59 -21.47
C ARG A 206 -15.60 -9.08 -21.21
N ARG A 207 -15.01 -9.87 -22.12
CA ARG A 207 -14.92 -11.33 -22.02
C ARG A 207 -13.50 -11.75 -21.65
N PRO A 208 -13.32 -12.72 -20.73
CA PRO A 208 -14.36 -13.47 -19.99
C PRO A 208 -15.10 -12.58 -18.98
N ASP A 209 -16.19 -13.03 -18.35
CA ASP A 209 -16.84 -12.22 -17.31
C ASP A 209 -15.93 -11.96 -16.10
N ALA A 210 -16.35 -11.06 -15.21
CA ALA A 210 -15.56 -10.61 -14.07
C ALA A 210 -15.19 -11.75 -13.10
N VAL A 211 -16.08 -12.75 -12.93
CA VAL A 211 -15.84 -13.88 -12.01
C VAL A 211 -14.74 -14.76 -12.60
N VAL A 212 -14.88 -15.13 -13.87
CA VAL A 212 -13.88 -15.96 -14.57
C VAL A 212 -12.53 -15.24 -14.66
N LEU A 213 -12.52 -13.91 -14.86
CA LEU A 213 -11.29 -13.13 -14.81
C LEU A 213 -10.64 -13.21 -13.42
N ALA A 214 -11.42 -13.01 -12.34
CA ALA A 214 -10.91 -13.06 -10.98
C ALA A 214 -10.31 -14.43 -10.66
N GLU A 215 -11.01 -15.52 -10.98
CA GLU A 215 -10.51 -16.89 -10.82
C GLU A 215 -9.19 -17.12 -11.58
N THR A 216 -9.14 -16.70 -12.85
CA THR A 216 -7.93 -16.88 -13.70
C THR A 216 -6.74 -16.09 -13.16
N VAL A 217 -6.98 -14.87 -12.66
CA VAL A 217 -5.94 -14.02 -12.08
C VAL A 217 -5.49 -14.56 -10.72
N THR A 218 -6.41 -15.03 -9.88
CA THR A 218 -6.13 -15.72 -8.62
C THR A 218 -5.22 -16.92 -8.85
N ASP A 219 -5.56 -17.77 -9.81
CA ASP A 219 -4.74 -18.93 -10.19
C ASP A 219 -3.35 -18.51 -10.63
N SER A 220 -3.25 -17.45 -11.44
CA SER A 220 -1.96 -16.93 -11.91
C SER A 220 -1.08 -16.42 -10.77
N VAL A 221 -1.68 -15.73 -9.79
CA VAL A 221 -1.01 -15.28 -8.57
C VAL A 221 -0.53 -16.48 -7.74
N TRP A 222 -1.40 -17.47 -7.54
CA TRP A 222 -1.06 -18.69 -6.83
C TRP A 222 0.12 -19.42 -7.50
N TYR A 223 0.09 -19.63 -8.81
CA TYR A 223 1.16 -20.33 -9.53
C TYR A 223 2.52 -19.64 -9.40
N LEU A 224 2.54 -18.30 -9.36
CA LEU A 224 3.76 -17.56 -9.12
C LEU A 224 4.25 -17.78 -7.69
N LEU A 225 3.40 -17.65 -6.68
CA LEU A 225 3.77 -17.84 -5.28
C LEU A 225 4.29 -19.26 -5.01
N ASP A 226 3.52 -20.27 -5.42
CA ASP A 226 3.87 -21.67 -5.29
C ASP A 226 5.14 -22.02 -6.08
N GLY A 227 5.32 -21.44 -7.28
CA GLY A 227 6.55 -21.59 -8.06
C GLY A 227 7.80 -21.09 -7.34
N HIS A 228 7.73 -19.92 -6.70
CA HIS A 228 8.85 -19.37 -5.92
C HIS A 228 9.08 -20.18 -4.64
N ALA A 229 8.02 -20.57 -3.93
CA ALA A 229 8.13 -21.40 -2.73
C ALA A 229 8.83 -22.73 -3.04
N ARG A 230 8.42 -23.42 -4.12
CA ARG A 230 9.04 -24.68 -4.56
C ARG A 230 10.50 -24.51 -4.96
N ALA A 231 10.87 -23.40 -5.57
CA ALA A 231 12.27 -23.10 -5.90
C ALA A 231 13.16 -22.95 -4.64
N LEU A 232 12.56 -22.60 -3.50
CA LEU A 232 13.19 -22.51 -2.19
C LEU A 232 13.05 -23.81 -1.36
N GLY A 233 12.50 -24.88 -1.93
CA GLY A 233 12.27 -26.15 -1.24
C GLY A 233 11.06 -26.14 -0.30
N VAL A 234 10.23 -25.10 -0.35
CA VAL A 234 9.00 -24.98 0.45
C VAL A 234 7.82 -25.50 -0.35
N HIS A 235 7.04 -26.41 0.23
CA HIS A 235 5.78 -26.88 -0.33
C HIS A 235 4.62 -26.17 0.35
N LEU A 236 3.90 -25.35 -0.42
CA LEU A 236 2.67 -24.70 0.03
C LEU A 236 1.47 -25.50 -0.47
N ASP A 237 0.46 -25.64 0.39
CA ASP A 237 -0.85 -26.12 -0.01
C ASP A 237 -1.79 -24.92 -0.16
N ARG A 238 -2.44 -24.82 -1.32
CA ARG A 238 -3.34 -23.71 -1.66
C ARG A 238 -4.52 -23.63 -0.72
N ASP A 239 -5.10 -24.80 -0.45
CA ASP A 239 -6.43 -24.94 0.15
C ASP A 239 -6.33 -25.28 1.63
N GLN A 240 -5.11 -25.48 2.15
CA GLN A 240 -4.87 -25.69 3.56
C GLN A 240 -5.16 -24.40 4.35
N PRO A 241 -6.09 -24.43 5.32
CA PRO A 241 -6.36 -23.28 6.17
C PRO A 241 -5.12 -22.91 6.99
N LEU A 242 -4.78 -21.63 7.06
CA LEU A 242 -3.61 -21.16 7.82
C LEU A 242 -3.66 -21.59 9.30
N VAL A 243 -4.86 -21.66 9.89
CA VAL A 243 -5.05 -22.14 11.27
C VAL A 243 -4.59 -23.59 11.46
N GLU A 244 -4.78 -24.46 10.48
CA GLU A 244 -4.35 -25.86 10.56
C GLU A 244 -2.83 -25.98 10.47
N ILE A 245 -2.16 -25.06 9.75
CA ILE A 245 -0.70 -24.99 9.69
C ILE A 245 -0.13 -24.57 11.05
N LEU A 246 -0.80 -23.65 11.75
CA LEU A 246 -0.40 -23.17 13.07
C LEU A 246 -0.60 -24.21 14.18
N GLU A 247 -1.57 -25.11 14.03
CA GLU A 247 -1.83 -26.22 14.97
C GLU A 247 -0.98 -27.48 14.67
N GLY A 248 -0.30 -27.52 13.52
CA GLY A 248 0.63 -28.58 13.14
C GLY A 248 1.98 -28.50 13.86
N PRO A 249 2.80 -29.58 13.81
CA PRO A 249 4.19 -29.47 14.25
C PRO A 249 4.89 -28.37 13.43
N PRO A 250 5.78 -27.56 14.04
CA PRO A 250 6.48 -26.48 13.34
C PRO A 250 7.11 -27.03 12.06
N LEU A 251 7.03 -26.26 10.97
CA LEU A 251 7.65 -26.58 9.68
C LEU A 251 9.05 -27.12 9.98
N ALA A 252 9.25 -28.42 9.72
CA ALA A 252 10.52 -29.06 9.97
C ALA A 252 11.58 -28.20 9.30
N GLY A 253 12.54 -27.74 10.11
CA GLY A 253 13.53 -26.75 9.70
C GLY A 253 14.07 -27.09 8.32
N THR A 254 14.29 -26.07 7.52
CA THR A 254 15.13 -26.15 6.33
C THR A 254 16.49 -26.68 6.76
N ASP A 255 16.66 -28.01 6.76
CA ASP A 255 17.95 -28.65 6.57
C ASP A 255 18.34 -28.31 5.13
N LEU A 256 18.88 -27.09 4.97
CA LEU A 256 19.71 -26.78 3.84
C LEU A 256 20.79 -27.87 3.81
N PRO A 257 20.97 -28.59 2.70
CA PRO A 257 22.03 -29.58 2.62
C PRO A 257 23.35 -28.90 2.98
N GLU A 258 24.11 -29.51 3.90
CA GLU A 258 25.45 -29.05 4.25
C GLU A 258 26.23 -28.76 2.97
N PRO A 259 26.87 -27.59 2.85
CA PRO A 259 27.72 -27.32 1.70
C PRO A 259 28.77 -28.42 1.61
N PRO A 260 29.08 -28.92 0.40
CA PRO A 260 30.05 -30.00 0.24
C PRO A 260 31.37 -29.59 0.88
N GLU A 261 31.92 -30.51 1.68
CA GLU A 261 33.19 -30.36 2.36
C GLU A 261 34.26 -29.90 1.35
N PRO A 262 34.99 -28.80 1.62
CA PRO A 262 36.00 -28.32 0.69
C PRO A 262 37.05 -29.42 0.47
N PRO A 263 37.54 -29.62 -0.77
CA PRO A 263 38.52 -30.66 -1.05
C PRO A 263 39.76 -30.45 -0.18
N ASP A 264 40.23 -31.56 0.41
CA ASP A 264 41.45 -31.64 1.22
C ASP A 264 42.57 -30.82 0.57
N GLN A 265 42.92 -29.69 1.18
CA GLN A 265 44.07 -28.93 0.73
C GLN A 265 45.31 -29.76 1.08
N PRO A 266 46.18 -30.08 0.10
CA PRO A 266 47.39 -30.82 0.40
C PRO A 266 48.24 -30.00 1.38
N VAL A 267 48.55 -30.63 2.52
CA VAL A 267 49.54 -30.16 3.50
C VAL A 267 50.84 -29.87 2.74
N PRO A 268 51.47 -28.69 2.89
CA PRO A 268 52.75 -28.44 2.24
C PRO A 268 53.81 -29.33 2.88
N ASP A 269 54.42 -30.20 2.06
CA ASP A 269 55.64 -30.93 2.41
C ASP A 269 56.73 -29.91 2.77
N HIS A 270 57.01 -29.80 4.06
CA HIS A 270 58.22 -29.16 4.56
C HIS A 270 59.35 -30.18 4.54
N ASP A 271 59.84 -30.54 3.36
CA ASP A 271 61.11 -31.25 3.21
C ASP A 271 61.82 -30.78 1.93
N GLY A 272 62.81 -29.92 2.09
CA GLY A 272 63.50 -29.24 1.00
C GLY A 272 64.78 -28.56 1.46
N GLU A 273 65.60 -29.36 2.12
CA GLU A 273 67.04 -29.25 2.35
C GLU A 273 67.80 -28.28 1.42
N ALA A 274 68.48 -27.30 2.02
CA ALA A 274 69.50 -26.49 1.37
C ALA A 274 70.86 -27.22 1.41
N PRO A 275 71.63 -27.21 0.32
CA PRO A 275 73.08 -27.36 0.42
C PRO A 275 73.82 -26.10 -0.05
N ALA A 276 74.77 -25.70 0.82
CA ALA A 276 76.03 -24.99 0.64
C ALA A 276 76.23 -24.01 -0.53
#